data_AF-A0A1G2VXU9-F1
#
_entry.id   AF-A0A1G2VXU9-F1
#
_cell.length_a   1.000
_cell.length_b   1.000
_cell.length_c   1.000
_cell.angle_alpha   90.00
_cell.angle_beta   90.00
_cell.angle_gamma   90.00
#
_symmetry.space_group_name_H-M   'P 1'
#
loop_
_entity.id
_entity.type
_entity.pdbx_description
1 polymer ?
#
loop_
_entity_poly.entity_id
_entity_poly.type
_entity_poly.pdbx_seq_one_letter_code
_entity_poly.pdbx_strand_id
1 'polypeptide(L)'
;MTAGIIDGKVHAERVRAKVAAEVAELRAKHGLQPGLAVVLVGDDPASQVYVKSKGEHSLAVGMHSVTHRLPADTQQGELLRLVADLNADPLIHGILVQLPLPKHLDEKAVIAAIDPDKDVDGLHVVNAGRLVAGLPALVACTPTGCLIMLKATLGDLTGKRAVVVGRSLLVGKPVAQLLLAEDCTVTMAHSRTRDLPAVCREADILVAAVGRPRMIRGDWIKPGACVIDVGINRVPFDDPIKAAEGRTKLVGDVHYKEALQVAGSITPVPGGVGLMTVAVLLQNTVTAAKRQAGIEA
;
A
#
# COMPACT_ATOMS: atom_id res chain seq x y z
N MET A 1 -10.08 -14.22 24.84
CA MET A 1 -9.61 -12.82 24.88
C MET A 1 -9.98 -12.16 23.57
N THR A 2 -10.42 -10.91 23.57
CA THR A 2 -10.74 -10.16 22.34
C THR A 2 -9.47 -9.62 21.69
N ALA A 3 -9.35 -9.73 20.38
CA ALA A 3 -8.18 -9.25 19.62
C ALA A 3 -7.94 -7.74 19.80
N GLY A 4 -6.68 -7.33 19.89
CA GLY A 4 -6.28 -5.93 19.80
C GLY A 4 -6.52 -5.35 18.40
N ILE A 5 -7.03 -4.12 18.32
CA ILE A 5 -7.30 -3.47 17.03
C ILE A 5 -6.03 -2.76 16.54
N ILE A 6 -5.61 -3.09 15.32
CA ILE A 6 -4.50 -2.42 14.63
C ILE A 6 -5.10 -1.23 13.87
N ASP A 7 -5.15 -0.07 14.51
CA ASP A 7 -5.76 1.14 13.96
C ASP A 7 -4.83 1.80 12.92
N GLY A 8 -5.18 1.66 11.65
CA GLY A 8 -4.41 2.22 10.54
C GLY A 8 -4.34 3.75 10.57
N LYS A 9 -5.30 4.43 11.20
CA LYS A 9 -5.28 5.89 11.34
C LYS A 9 -4.10 6.32 12.21
N VAL A 10 -3.95 5.70 13.38
CA VAL A 10 -2.86 5.99 14.34
C VAL A 10 -1.50 5.75 13.69
N HIS A 11 -1.35 4.63 12.99
CA HIS A 11 -0.09 4.33 12.29
C HIS A 11 0.19 5.30 11.15
N ALA A 12 -0.81 5.67 10.35
CA ALA A 12 -0.65 6.62 9.25
C ALA A 12 -0.31 8.03 9.75
N GLU A 13 -0.92 8.49 10.84
CA GLU A 13 -0.59 9.76 11.49
C GLU A 13 0.86 9.79 11.98
N ARG A 14 1.32 8.73 12.63
CA ARG A 14 2.71 8.61 13.08
C ARG A 14 3.70 8.65 11.92
N VAL A 15 3.41 7.95 10.82
CA VAL A 15 4.26 7.98 9.62
C VAL A 15 4.29 9.39 9.02
N ARG A 16 3.15 10.07 8.88
CA ARG A 16 3.11 11.45 8.38
C ARG A 16 3.88 12.44 9.25
N ALA A 17 3.79 12.30 10.58
CA ALA A 17 4.55 13.14 11.50
C ALA A 17 6.07 12.94 11.34
N LYS A 18 6.52 11.69 11.20
CA LYS A 18 7.93 11.38 10.91
C LYS A 18 8.37 11.99 9.57
N VAL A 19 7.55 11.82 8.53
CA VAL A 19 7.81 12.40 7.20
C VAL A 19 7.93 13.92 7.26
N ALA A 20 7.04 14.61 7.98
CA ALA A 20 7.10 16.06 8.13
C ALA A 20 8.39 16.52 8.82
N ALA A 21 8.83 15.80 9.85
CA ALA A 21 10.11 16.08 10.52
C ALA A 21 11.31 15.88 9.58
N GLU A 22 11.33 14.78 8.82
CA GLU A 22 12.40 14.51 7.84
C GLU A 22 12.43 15.54 6.71
N VAL A 23 11.27 15.97 6.19
CA VAL A 23 11.20 17.02 5.18
C VAL A 23 11.74 18.34 5.73
N ALA A 24 11.38 18.72 6.95
CA ALA A 24 11.91 19.93 7.59
C ALA A 24 13.44 19.87 7.75
N GLU A 25 13.97 18.71 8.15
CA GLU A 25 15.40 18.48 8.27
C GLU A 25 16.13 18.56 6.93
N LEU A 26 15.61 17.93 5.88
CA LEU A 26 16.19 17.97 4.53
C LEU A 26 16.27 19.40 4.00
N ARG A 27 15.21 20.19 4.21
CA ARG A 27 15.19 21.59 3.81
C ARG A 27 16.23 22.42 4.58
N ALA A 28 16.33 22.21 5.90
CA ALA A 28 17.23 22.98 6.75
C ALA A 28 18.72 22.64 6.52
N LYS A 29 19.05 21.35 6.36
CA LYS A 29 20.44 20.88 6.26
C LYS A 29 20.97 20.82 4.84
N HIS A 30 20.12 20.53 3.87
CA HIS A 30 20.54 20.23 2.49
C HIS A 30 19.91 21.16 1.45
N GLY A 31 19.02 22.07 1.85
CA GLY A 31 18.25 22.88 0.89
C GLY A 31 17.33 22.03 -0.01
N LEU A 32 17.11 20.76 0.33
CA LEU A 32 16.36 19.80 -0.48
C LEU A 32 14.90 19.79 -0.03
N GLN A 33 13.98 20.11 -0.95
CA GLN A 33 12.55 19.93 -0.76
C GLN A 33 12.08 18.75 -1.60
N PRO A 34 11.67 17.61 -0.98
CA PRO A 34 11.12 16.49 -1.73
C PRO A 34 9.89 16.92 -2.53
N GLY A 35 9.77 16.39 -3.74
CA GLY A 35 8.74 16.78 -4.71
C GLY A 35 7.97 15.58 -5.25
N LEU A 36 6.64 15.66 -5.19
CA LEU A 36 5.72 14.62 -5.67
C LEU A 36 4.85 15.13 -6.82
N ALA A 37 4.97 14.50 -7.98
CA ALA A 37 4.04 14.67 -9.10
C ALA A 37 2.96 13.59 -9.08
N VAL A 38 1.70 14.01 -9.15
CA VAL A 38 0.55 13.12 -9.26
C VAL A 38 -0.12 13.34 -10.62
N VAL A 39 -0.28 12.27 -11.40
CA VAL A 39 -0.94 12.29 -12.71
C VAL A 39 -2.28 11.58 -12.60
N LEU A 40 -3.35 12.25 -12.99
CA LEU A 40 -4.70 11.73 -13.05
C LEU A 40 -5.23 11.84 -14.48
N VAL A 41 -5.76 10.75 -15.02
CA VAL A 41 -6.35 10.72 -16.37
C VAL A 41 -7.84 10.39 -16.26
N GLY A 42 -8.68 11.30 -16.72
CA GLY A 42 -10.14 11.19 -16.67
C GLY A 42 -10.78 11.60 -15.35
N ASP A 43 -12.07 11.28 -15.22
CA ASP A 43 -12.98 11.90 -14.25
C ASP A 43 -13.56 10.93 -13.21
N ASP A 44 -12.91 9.78 -12.98
CA ASP A 44 -13.36 8.83 -11.97
C ASP A 44 -13.48 9.51 -10.59
N PRO A 45 -14.69 9.63 -10.01
CA PRO A 45 -14.90 10.43 -8.80
C PRO A 45 -14.12 9.91 -7.59
N ALA A 46 -13.89 8.59 -7.50
CA ALA A 46 -13.10 8.01 -6.43
C ALA A 46 -11.62 8.45 -6.55
N SER A 47 -11.06 8.35 -7.75
CA SER A 47 -9.69 8.78 -8.07
C SER A 47 -9.47 10.26 -7.79
N GLN A 48 -10.45 11.11 -8.12
CA GLN A 48 -10.42 12.55 -7.83
C GLN A 48 -10.26 12.86 -6.34
N VAL A 49 -11.02 12.18 -5.48
CA VAL A 49 -10.93 12.34 -4.01
C VAL A 49 -9.56 11.88 -3.50
N TYR A 50 -9.07 10.73 -3.97
CA TYR A 50 -7.75 10.23 -3.57
C TYR A 50 -6.61 11.16 -4.00
N VAL A 51 -6.63 11.67 -5.22
CA VAL A 51 -5.60 12.57 -5.74
C VAL A 51 -5.60 13.89 -4.97
N LYS A 52 -6.79 14.44 -4.67
CA LYS A 52 -6.91 15.64 -3.84
C LYS A 52 -6.27 15.43 -2.46
N SER A 53 -6.60 14.31 -1.79
CA SER A 53 -6.03 13.97 -0.48
C SER A 53 -4.50 13.81 -0.52
N LYS A 54 -3.94 13.20 -1.58
CA LYS A 54 -2.48 13.08 -1.76
C LYS A 54 -1.79 14.44 -1.87
N GLY A 55 -2.35 15.37 -2.65
CA GLY A 55 -1.83 16.73 -2.76
C GLY A 55 -1.88 17.48 -1.42
N GLU A 56 -3.03 17.45 -0.74
CA GLU A 56 -3.20 18.09 0.57
C GLU A 56 -2.21 17.55 1.62
N HIS A 57 -2.04 16.23 1.69
CA HIS A 57 -1.09 15.63 2.63
C HIS A 57 0.37 15.92 2.28
N SER A 58 0.73 16.00 0.99
CA SER A 58 2.08 16.35 0.56
C SER A 58 2.44 17.76 0.99
N LEU A 59 1.53 18.72 0.76
CA LEU A 59 1.72 20.11 1.19
C LEU A 59 1.76 20.22 2.72
N ALA A 60 0.90 19.48 3.43
CA ALA A 60 0.86 19.49 4.89
C ALA A 60 2.16 19.00 5.55
N VAL A 61 2.90 18.08 4.90
CA VAL A 61 4.23 17.64 5.38
C VAL A 61 5.39 18.47 4.83
N GLY A 62 5.11 19.56 4.10
CA GLY A 62 6.11 20.52 3.62
C GLY A 62 6.77 20.17 2.29
N MET A 63 6.26 19.19 1.54
CA MET A 63 6.77 18.81 0.23
C MET A 63 6.35 19.79 -0.86
N HIS A 64 7.10 19.81 -1.95
CA HIS A 64 6.62 20.31 -3.23
C HIS A 64 5.63 19.29 -3.82
N SER A 65 4.49 19.75 -4.35
CA SER A 65 3.49 18.86 -4.93
C SER A 65 2.88 19.48 -6.17
N VAL A 66 2.80 18.70 -7.24
CA VAL A 66 2.17 19.09 -8.51
C VAL A 66 1.15 18.01 -8.88
N THR A 67 -0.02 18.44 -9.35
CA THR A 67 -1.05 17.53 -9.85
C THR A 67 -1.36 17.85 -11.30
N HIS A 68 -1.11 16.88 -12.18
CA HIS A 68 -1.50 16.93 -13.59
C HIS A 68 -2.84 16.23 -13.77
N ARG A 69 -3.81 16.96 -14.31
CA ARG A 69 -5.15 16.44 -14.63
C ARG A 69 -5.28 16.41 -16.15
N LEU A 70 -5.37 15.21 -16.69
CA LEU A 70 -5.49 14.96 -18.11
C LEU A 70 -6.91 14.49 -18.44
N PRO A 71 -7.48 14.91 -19.59
CA PRO A 71 -8.77 14.43 -20.06
C PRO A 71 -8.87 12.90 -20.18
N ALA A 72 -10.09 12.37 -20.13
CA ALA A 72 -10.33 10.92 -20.29
C ALA A 72 -9.97 10.40 -21.70
N ASP A 73 -9.89 11.27 -22.71
CA ASP A 73 -9.53 10.97 -24.09
C ASP A 73 -8.05 11.23 -24.42
N THR A 74 -7.22 11.54 -23.40
CA THR A 74 -5.76 11.65 -23.55
C THR A 74 -5.19 10.41 -24.22
N GLN A 75 -4.27 10.65 -25.15
CA GLN A 75 -3.63 9.59 -25.93
C GLN A 75 -2.39 9.04 -25.23
N GLN A 76 -2.05 7.77 -25.51
CA GLN A 76 -0.90 7.09 -24.90
C GLN A 76 0.40 7.90 -25.02
N GLY A 77 0.69 8.43 -26.22
CA GLY A 77 1.90 9.21 -26.46
C GLY A 77 1.97 10.51 -25.67
N GLU A 78 0.83 11.15 -25.42
CA GLU A 78 0.76 12.37 -24.62
C GLU A 78 1.07 12.08 -23.14
N LEU A 79 0.48 11.01 -22.59
CA LEU A 79 0.74 10.58 -21.22
C LEU A 79 2.21 10.16 -21.03
N LEU A 80 2.77 9.40 -21.97
CA LEU A 80 4.18 9.00 -21.91
C LEU A 80 5.14 10.18 -22.00
N ARG A 81 4.80 11.21 -22.81
CA ARG A 81 5.59 12.44 -22.88
C ARG A 81 5.57 13.19 -21.55
N LEU A 82 4.41 13.31 -20.91
CA LEU A 82 4.34 13.91 -19.58
C LEU A 82 5.18 13.14 -18.56
N VAL A 83 5.11 11.80 -18.55
CA VAL A 83 5.94 10.98 -17.65
C VAL A 83 7.43 11.20 -17.92
N ALA A 84 7.84 11.31 -19.19
CA ALA A 84 9.23 11.62 -19.55
C ALA A 84 9.66 13.02 -19.06
N ASP A 85 8.81 14.03 -19.21
CA ASP A 85 9.06 15.39 -18.70
C ASP A 85 9.24 15.38 -17.17
N LEU A 86 8.40 14.63 -16.44
CA LEU A 86 8.50 14.48 -14.98
C LEU A 86 9.73 13.68 -14.54
N ASN A 87 10.14 12.67 -15.30
CA ASN A 87 11.39 11.95 -15.06
C ASN A 87 12.60 12.89 -15.18
N ALA A 88 12.57 13.83 -16.13
CA ALA A 88 13.66 14.79 -16.34
C ALA A 88 13.64 15.98 -15.36
N ASP A 89 12.51 16.25 -14.70
CA ASP A 89 12.37 17.39 -13.79
C ASP A 89 13.15 17.17 -12.47
N PRO A 90 14.17 17.99 -12.15
CA PRO A 90 14.94 17.87 -10.92
C PRO A 90 14.17 18.28 -9.65
N LEU A 91 13.02 18.96 -9.78
CA LEU A 91 12.16 19.29 -8.64
C LEU A 91 11.25 18.12 -8.25
N ILE A 92 11.07 17.14 -9.14
CA ILE A 92 10.22 15.97 -8.93
C ILE A 92 11.08 14.78 -8.56
N HIS A 93 10.85 14.24 -7.38
CA HIS A 93 11.57 13.09 -6.83
C HIS A 93 10.69 11.84 -6.82
N GLY A 94 9.37 12.01 -6.82
CA GLY A 94 8.40 10.93 -6.89
C GLY A 94 7.32 11.21 -7.92
N ILE A 95 6.94 10.18 -8.66
CA ILE A 95 5.86 10.20 -9.64
C ILE A 95 4.84 9.13 -9.25
N LEU A 96 3.57 9.53 -9.22
CA LEU A 96 2.45 8.62 -9.11
C LEU A 96 1.47 8.85 -10.26
N VAL A 97 1.24 7.83 -11.07
CA VAL A 97 0.12 7.79 -12.03
C VAL A 97 -1.05 7.07 -11.36
N GLN A 98 -2.16 7.77 -11.18
CA GLN A 98 -3.34 7.24 -10.50
C GLN A 98 -4.04 6.20 -11.39
N LEU A 99 -4.18 4.98 -10.86
CA LEU A 99 -4.90 3.87 -11.48
C LEU A 99 -6.35 3.75 -10.94
N PRO A 100 -7.27 3.13 -11.70
CA PRO A 100 -7.08 2.62 -13.07
C PRO A 100 -7.04 3.75 -14.11
N LEU A 101 -6.34 3.51 -15.22
CA LEU A 101 -6.40 4.40 -16.38
C LEU A 101 -7.63 4.10 -17.24
N PRO A 102 -8.07 5.06 -18.09
CA PRO A 102 -8.97 4.78 -19.20
C PRO A 102 -8.56 3.53 -20.01
N LYS A 103 -9.55 2.73 -20.43
CA LYS A 103 -9.34 1.39 -21.02
C LYS A 103 -8.49 1.37 -22.29
N HIS A 104 -8.40 2.49 -23.02
CA HIS A 104 -7.59 2.58 -24.24
C HIS A 104 -6.11 2.84 -23.96
N LEU A 105 -5.72 3.10 -22.71
CA LEU A 105 -4.34 3.31 -22.30
C LEU A 105 -3.74 2.01 -21.76
N ASP A 106 -2.46 1.79 -22.08
CA ASP A 106 -1.68 0.69 -21.55
C ASP A 106 -1.03 1.10 -20.22
N GLU A 107 -1.67 0.74 -19.11
CA GLU A 107 -1.17 0.96 -17.76
C GLU A 107 0.25 0.41 -17.55
N LYS A 108 0.58 -0.74 -18.13
CA LYS A 108 1.89 -1.37 -17.93
C LYS A 108 2.98 -0.57 -18.64
N ALA A 109 2.69 -0.08 -19.84
CA ALA A 109 3.61 0.79 -20.57
C ALA A 109 3.86 2.10 -19.81
N VAL A 110 2.82 2.67 -19.19
CA VAL A 110 2.96 3.89 -18.37
C VAL A 110 3.77 3.64 -17.11
N ILE A 111 3.48 2.57 -16.36
CA ILE A 111 4.25 2.20 -15.16
C ILE A 111 5.72 1.97 -15.51
N ALA A 112 6.00 1.26 -16.62
CA ALA A 112 7.36 0.98 -17.07
C ALA A 112 8.12 2.21 -17.60
N ALA A 113 7.41 3.30 -17.90
CA ALA A 113 8.02 4.55 -18.33
C ALA A 113 8.46 5.44 -17.16
N ILE A 114 7.97 5.21 -15.94
CA ILE A 114 8.40 5.94 -14.74
C ILE A 114 9.81 5.48 -14.38
N ASP A 115 10.72 6.42 -14.13
CA ASP A 115 12.05 6.08 -13.63
C ASP A 115 11.92 5.25 -12.33
N PRO A 116 12.53 4.06 -12.21
CA PRO A 116 12.49 3.26 -10.99
C PRO A 116 12.87 4.02 -9.71
N ASP A 117 13.75 5.02 -9.81
CA ASP A 117 14.20 5.82 -8.67
C ASP A 117 13.22 6.96 -8.32
N LYS A 118 12.21 7.19 -9.17
CA LYS A 118 11.05 8.08 -8.92
C LYS A 118 9.71 7.33 -8.77
N ASP A 119 9.68 6.01 -8.91
CA ASP A 119 8.50 5.17 -8.72
C ASP A 119 8.16 4.99 -7.23
N VAL A 120 7.60 6.04 -6.64
CA VAL A 120 7.26 6.08 -5.20
C VAL A 120 6.05 5.24 -4.84
N ASP A 121 5.28 4.76 -5.83
CA ASP A 121 4.22 3.78 -5.62
C ASP A 121 4.74 2.32 -5.70
N GLY A 122 6.01 2.13 -6.08
CA GLY A 122 6.71 0.85 -6.06
C GLY A 122 6.16 -0.19 -7.02
N LEU A 123 5.59 0.25 -8.16
CA LEU A 123 4.94 -0.63 -9.14
C LEU A 123 5.87 -1.05 -10.28
N HIS A 124 7.03 -0.40 -10.41
CA HIS A 124 8.01 -0.66 -11.45
C HIS A 124 8.68 -2.02 -11.23
N VAL A 125 8.79 -2.81 -12.31
CA VAL A 125 9.36 -4.18 -12.26
C VAL A 125 10.80 -4.21 -11.73
N VAL A 126 11.59 -3.17 -12.03
CA VAL A 126 12.95 -3.00 -11.48
C VAL A 126 12.93 -2.91 -9.95
N ASN A 127 12.00 -2.16 -9.35
CA ASN A 127 11.88 -2.09 -7.89
C ASN A 127 11.42 -3.41 -7.28
N ALA A 128 10.51 -4.13 -7.95
CA ALA A 128 10.14 -5.48 -7.54
C ALA A 128 11.34 -6.46 -7.60
N GLY A 129 12.18 -6.34 -8.63
CA GLY A 129 13.42 -7.12 -8.77
C GLY A 129 14.45 -6.78 -7.70
N ARG A 130 14.67 -5.48 -7.43
CA ARG A 130 15.55 -4.98 -6.37
C ARG A 130 15.11 -5.52 -5.00
N LEU A 131 13.81 -5.49 -4.69
CA LEU A 131 13.26 -6.05 -3.46
C LEU A 131 13.60 -7.53 -3.30
N VAL A 132 13.37 -8.35 -4.32
CA VAL A 132 13.69 -9.79 -4.28
C VAL A 132 15.20 -10.03 -4.12
N ALA A 133 16.03 -9.18 -4.73
CA ALA A 133 17.48 -9.27 -4.63
C ALA A 133 18.04 -8.73 -3.29
N GLY A 134 17.20 -8.22 -2.39
CA GLY A 134 17.64 -7.58 -1.14
C GLY A 134 18.36 -6.24 -1.36
N LEU A 135 18.17 -5.61 -2.51
CA LEU A 135 18.76 -4.32 -2.85
C LEU A 135 17.83 -3.16 -2.41
N PRO A 136 18.37 -1.95 -2.18
CA PRO A 136 17.57 -0.77 -1.95
C PRO A 136 16.54 -0.56 -3.06
N ALA A 137 15.25 -0.53 -2.70
CA ALA A 137 14.13 -0.35 -3.63
C ALA A 137 13.13 0.66 -3.06
N LEU A 138 12.31 1.25 -3.93
CA LEU A 138 11.04 1.87 -3.52
C LEU A 138 9.99 0.76 -3.56
N VAL A 139 9.51 0.32 -2.40
CA VAL A 139 8.58 -0.81 -2.30
C VAL A 139 7.15 -0.31 -2.27
N ALA A 140 6.25 -1.07 -2.90
CA ALA A 140 4.85 -0.70 -3.02
C ALA A 140 4.20 -0.32 -1.68
N CYS A 141 3.38 0.73 -1.72
CA CYS A 141 2.89 1.42 -0.52
C CYS A 141 2.13 0.51 0.44
N THR A 142 1.23 -0.32 -0.10
CA THR A 142 0.40 -1.24 0.70
C THR A 142 1.25 -2.30 1.43
N PRO A 143 2.14 -3.05 0.76
CA PRO A 143 3.07 -3.96 1.42
C PRO A 143 3.89 -3.34 2.55
N THR A 144 4.50 -2.19 2.29
CA THR A 144 5.29 -1.46 3.28
C THR A 144 4.42 -1.01 4.47
N GLY A 145 3.19 -0.58 4.20
CA GLY A 145 2.20 -0.25 5.23
C GLY A 145 1.87 -1.44 6.14
N CYS A 146 1.70 -2.64 5.56
CA CYS A 146 1.52 -3.87 6.32
C CYS A 146 2.72 -4.13 7.24
N LEU A 147 3.94 -4.02 6.72
CA LEU A 147 5.15 -4.25 7.51
C LEU A 147 5.28 -3.25 8.67
N ILE A 148 5.04 -1.96 8.43
CA ILE A 148 5.08 -0.92 9.46
C ILE A 148 4.11 -1.23 10.60
N MET A 149 2.88 -1.64 10.28
CA MET A 149 1.89 -2.02 11.29
C MET A 149 2.32 -3.27 12.05
N LEU A 150 2.81 -4.30 11.35
CA LEU A 150 3.30 -5.53 11.97
C LEU A 150 4.42 -5.28 12.97
N LYS A 151 5.46 -4.51 12.59
CA LYS A 151 6.58 -4.17 13.48
C LYS A 151 6.10 -3.33 14.67
N ALA A 152 5.14 -2.44 14.47
CA ALA A 152 4.58 -1.65 15.55
C ALA A 152 3.75 -2.49 16.54
N THR A 153 3.11 -3.56 16.07
CA THR A 153 2.27 -4.44 16.89
C THR A 153 3.07 -5.55 17.57
N LEU A 154 4.04 -6.15 16.88
CA LEU A 154 4.73 -7.36 17.34
C LEU A 154 6.18 -7.12 17.76
N GLY A 155 6.77 -5.97 17.43
CA GLY A 155 8.19 -5.71 17.62
C GLY A 155 9.04 -6.52 16.65
N ASP A 156 9.95 -7.32 17.19
CA ASP A 156 10.81 -8.23 16.42
C ASP A 156 9.98 -9.32 15.74
N LEU A 157 10.21 -9.51 14.44
CA LEU A 157 9.49 -10.48 13.59
C LEU A 157 10.29 -11.78 13.37
N THR A 158 11.54 -11.83 13.82
CA THR A 158 12.47 -12.95 13.62
C THR A 158 11.85 -14.28 14.03
N GLY A 159 11.93 -15.26 13.12
CA GLY A 159 11.48 -16.64 13.35
C GLY A 159 9.97 -16.86 13.35
N LYS A 160 9.14 -15.80 13.22
CA LYS A 160 7.69 -15.95 13.14
C LYS A 160 7.27 -16.64 11.84
N ARG A 161 6.23 -17.46 11.91
CA ARG A 161 5.61 -18.07 10.71
C ARG A 161 4.62 -17.09 10.10
N ALA A 162 4.95 -16.55 8.94
CA ALA A 162 4.08 -15.68 8.18
C ALA A 162 3.40 -16.45 7.05
N VAL A 163 2.07 -16.37 6.97
CA VAL A 163 1.28 -16.90 5.85
C VAL A 163 0.67 -15.73 5.10
N VAL A 164 1.00 -15.61 3.82
CA VAL A 164 0.42 -14.61 2.92
C VAL A 164 -0.54 -15.30 1.97
N VAL A 165 -1.83 -15.01 2.10
CA VAL A 165 -2.88 -15.57 1.23
C VAL A 165 -3.16 -14.58 0.10
N GLY A 166 -2.67 -14.90 -1.09
CA GLY A 166 -2.69 -14.00 -2.25
C GLY A 166 -1.29 -13.79 -2.80
N ARG A 167 -1.16 -13.83 -4.13
CA ARG A 167 0.14 -13.78 -4.84
C ARG A 167 0.19 -12.72 -5.94
N SER A 168 -0.59 -11.65 -5.77
CA SER A 168 -0.58 -10.51 -6.68
C SER A 168 0.80 -9.85 -6.70
N LEU A 169 1.15 -9.23 -7.82
CA LEU A 169 2.39 -8.47 -7.95
C LEU A 169 2.40 -7.22 -7.06
N LEU A 170 1.23 -6.62 -6.84
CA LEU A 170 1.09 -5.35 -6.11
C LEU A 170 1.09 -5.51 -4.58
N VAL A 171 0.68 -6.67 -4.07
CA VAL A 171 0.48 -6.87 -2.63
C VAL A 171 1.13 -8.15 -2.13
N GLY A 172 0.61 -9.31 -2.54
CA GLY A 172 0.97 -10.59 -1.92
C GLY A 172 2.46 -10.91 -2.02
N LYS A 173 3.04 -10.82 -3.22
CA LYS A 173 4.46 -11.11 -3.45
C LYS A 173 5.38 -10.13 -2.71
N PRO A 174 5.20 -8.79 -2.81
CA PRO A 174 6.04 -7.87 -2.06
C PRO A 174 5.92 -8.02 -0.54
N VAL A 175 4.72 -8.25 0.01
CA VAL A 175 4.57 -8.50 1.47
C VAL A 175 5.37 -9.74 1.88
N ALA A 176 5.29 -10.82 1.11
CA ALA A 176 6.06 -12.03 1.40
C ALA A 176 7.57 -11.77 1.41
N GLN A 177 8.08 -10.96 0.47
CA GLN A 177 9.51 -10.61 0.42
C GLN A 177 9.93 -9.69 1.58
N LEU A 178 9.09 -8.70 1.92
CA LEU A 178 9.34 -7.84 3.07
C LEU A 178 9.39 -8.61 4.39
N LEU A 179 8.50 -9.59 4.58
CA LEU A 179 8.51 -10.44 5.77
C LEU A 179 9.71 -11.38 5.81
N LEU A 180 10.12 -11.89 4.65
CA LEU A 180 11.34 -12.69 4.54
C LEU A 180 12.60 -11.89 4.89
N ALA A 181 12.66 -10.62 4.46
CA ALA A 181 13.74 -9.69 4.81
C ALA A 181 13.77 -9.31 6.31
N GLU A 182 12.69 -9.59 7.04
CA GLU A 182 12.56 -9.40 8.49
C GLU A 182 12.62 -10.77 9.22
N ASP A 183 13.35 -11.72 8.63
CA ASP A 183 13.68 -13.04 9.16
C ASP A 183 12.47 -13.92 9.54
N CYS A 184 11.31 -13.68 8.91
CA CYS A 184 10.15 -14.57 9.04
C CYS A 184 10.35 -15.85 8.21
N THR A 185 9.78 -16.97 8.69
CA THR A 185 9.51 -18.12 7.81
C THR A 185 8.23 -17.83 7.03
N VAL A 186 8.32 -17.68 5.70
CA VAL A 186 7.19 -17.23 4.87
C VAL A 186 6.59 -18.36 4.04
N THR A 187 5.28 -18.56 4.16
CA THR A 187 4.48 -19.42 3.26
C THR A 187 3.55 -18.56 2.42
N MET A 188 3.68 -18.67 1.09
CA MET A 188 2.76 -18.01 0.16
C MET A 188 1.66 -18.97 -0.29
N ALA A 189 0.42 -18.66 0.04
CA ALA A 189 -0.77 -19.44 -0.27
C ALA A 189 -1.64 -18.74 -1.34
N HIS A 190 -2.45 -19.51 -2.06
CA HIS A 190 -3.30 -19.01 -3.14
C HIS A 190 -4.45 -19.98 -3.46
N SER A 191 -5.24 -19.67 -4.50
CA SER A 191 -6.42 -20.43 -4.96
C SER A 191 -6.16 -21.90 -5.36
N ARG A 192 -4.92 -22.36 -5.35
CA ARG A 192 -4.54 -23.75 -5.66
C ARG A 192 -3.83 -24.45 -4.49
N THR A 193 -3.71 -23.77 -3.35
CA THR A 193 -3.19 -24.36 -2.11
C THR A 193 -4.17 -25.42 -1.64
N ARG A 194 -3.67 -26.64 -1.40
CA ARG A 194 -4.46 -27.72 -0.80
C ARG A 194 -4.61 -27.44 0.69
N ASP A 195 -5.81 -27.65 1.21
CA ASP A 195 -6.17 -27.37 2.60
C ASP A 195 -5.69 -25.99 3.08
N LEU A 196 -6.14 -24.95 2.37
CA LEU A 196 -5.87 -23.56 2.74
C LEU A 196 -6.20 -23.24 4.22
N PRO A 197 -7.32 -23.74 4.81
CA PRO A 197 -7.58 -23.56 6.24
C PRO A 197 -6.46 -24.08 7.14
N ALA A 198 -5.91 -25.27 6.87
CA ALA A 198 -4.81 -25.80 7.67
C ALA A 198 -3.55 -24.96 7.55
N VAL A 199 -3.19 -24.52 6.34
CA VAL A 199 -2.04 -23.64 6.12
C VAL A 199 -2.19 -22.33 6.90
N CYS A 200 -3.37 -21.70 6.86
CA CYS A 200 -3.62 -20.47 7.63
C CYS A 200 -3.48 -20.67 9.15
N ARG A 201 -3.83 -21.85 9.68
CA ARG A 201 -3.73 -22.18 11.12
C ARG A 201 -2.29 -22.31 11.63
N GLU A 202 -1.29 -22.34 10.75
CA GLU A 202 0.13 -22.33 11.15
C GLU A 202 0.67 -20.92 11.42
N ALA A 203 -0.06 -19.88 11.00
CA ALA A 203 0.43 -18.51 10.92
C ALA A 203 0.48 -17.82 12.29
N ASP A 204 1.66 -17.31 12.68
CA ASP A 204 1.77 -16.27 13.70
C ASP A 204 1.35 -14.91 13.13
N ILE A 205 1.64 -14.70 11.84
CA ILE A 205 1.24 -13.53 11.05
C ILE A 205 0.43 -14.02 9.85
N LEU A 206 -0.84 -13.64 9.77
CA LEU A 206 -1.71 -13.97 8.63
C LEU A 206 -2.01 -12.69 7.84
N VAL A 207 -1.54 -12.63 6.59
CA VAL A 207 -1.87 -11.53 5.66
C VAL A 207 -2.87 -12.01 4.62
N ALA A 208 -4.05 -11.41 4.59
CA ALA A 208 -5.11 -11.69 3.64
C ALA A 208 -5.13 -10.65 2.51
N ALA A 209 -4.84 -11.08 1.28
CA ALA A 209 -4.77 -10.22 0.09
C ALA A 209 -5.35 -10.93 -1.15
N VAL A 210 -6.56 -11.46 -1.02
CA VAL A 210 -7.26 -12.26 -2.03
C VAL A 210 -8.33 -11.49 -2.80
N GLY A 211 -8.84 -10.38 -2.27
CA GLY A 211 -9.95 -9.62 -2.87
C GLY A 211 -11.23 -10.44 -2.93
N ARG A 212 -11.54 -11.17 -1.84
CA ARG A 212 -12.76 -11.97 -1.71
C ARG A 212 -13.39 -11.73 -0.34
N PRO A 213 -14.60 -11.15 -0.28
CA PRO A 213 -15.19 -10.70 0.97
C PRO A 213 -15.38 -11.84 1.96
N ARG A 214 -14.83 -11.71 3.17
CA ARG A 214 -15.04 -12.61 4.32
C ARG A 214 -14.70 -14.08 4.03
N MET A 215 -13.76 -14.34 3.11
CA MET A 215 -13.32 -15.68 2.74
C MET A 215 -12.62 -16.40 3.89
N ILE A 216 -11.72 -15.73 4.59
CA ILE A 216 -10.97 -16.33 5.71
C ILE A 216 -11.86 -16.31 6.96
N ARG A 217 -12.17 -17.49 7.49
CA ARG A 217 -13.04 -17.70 8.65
C ARG A 217 -12.25 -17.75 9.95
N GLY A 218 -12.92 -17.59 11.09
CA GLY A 218 -12.24 -17.56 12.40
C GLY A 218 -11.48 -18.85 12.73
N ASP A 219 -12.01 -20.01 12.33
CA ASP A 219 -11.41 -21.33 12.53
C ASP A 219 -10.18 -21.59 11.63
N TRP A 220 -9.87 -20.69 10.70
CA TRP A 220 -8.64 -20.73 9.90
C TRP A 220 -7.48 -20.01 10.60
N ILE A 221 -7.77 -19.25 11.65
CA ILE A 221 -6.81 -18.36 12.31
C ILE A 221 -6.22 -19.09 13.51
N LYS A 222 -4.90 -19.08 13.63
CA LYS A 222 -4.21 -19.58 14.84
C LYS A 222 -4.60 -18.69 16.04
N PRO A 223 -4.99 -19.26 17.19
CA PRO A 223 -5.24 -18.49 18.40
C PRO A 223 -4.03 -17.59 18.74
N GLY A 224 -4.27 -16.30 18.93
CA GLY A 224 -3.23 -15.32 19.22
C GLY A 224 -2.49 -14.75 17.99
N ALA A 225 -2.81 -15.16 16.77
CA ALA A 225 -2.16 -14.62 15.56
C ALA A 225 -2.42 -13.12 15.36
N CYS A 226 -1.48 -12.47 14.69
CA CYS A 226 -1.65 -11.12 14.16
C CYS A 226 -2.20 -11.19 12.73
N VAL A 227 -3.36 -10.57 12.49
CA VAL A 227 -4.06 -10.63 11.21
C VAL A 227 -4.04 -9.28 10.51
N ILE A 228 -3.45 -9.23 9.32
CA ILE A 228 -3.49 -8.08 8.42
C ILE A 228 -4.46 -8.38 7.28
N ASP A 229 -5.61 -7.73 7.30
CA ASP A 229 -6.63 -7.80 6.26
C ASP A 229 -6.43 -6.65 5.27
N VAL A 230 -5.87 -6.97 4.10
CA VAL A 230 -5.60 -6.02 3.02
C VAL A 230 -6.82 -5.86 2.10
N GLY A 231 -7.75 -6.81 2.13
CA GLY A 231 -8.91 -6.83 1.26
C GLY A 231 -9.79 -5.60 1.45
N ILE A 232 -10.26 -5.02 0.34
CA ILE A 232 -11.30 -3.99 0.36
C ILE A 232 -12.37 -4.42 -0.64
N ASN A 233 -13.45 -4.98 -0.11
CA ASN A 233 -14.54 -5.53 -0.90
C ASN A 233 -15.82 -4.73 -0.63
N ARG A 234 -16.48 -4.28 -1.70
CA ARG A 234 -17.78 -3.60 -1.61
C ARG A 234 -18.89 -4.65 -1.67
N VAL A 235 -19.72 -4.67 -0.64
CA VAL A 235 -20.86 -5.61 -0.51
C VAL A 235 -22.13 -4.84 -0.13
N PRO A 236 -23.33 -5.36 -0.43
CA PRO A 236 -24.57 -4.80 0.12
C PRO A 236 -24.56 -4.75 1.65
N PHE A 237 -25.33 -3.84 2.26
CA PHE A 237 -25.56 -3.88 3.71
C PHE A 237 -26.31 -5.17 4.09
N ASP A 238 -26.06 -5.68 5.32
CA ASP A 238 -26.79 -6.87 5.81
C ASP A 238 -28.25 -6.54 6.15
N ASP A 239 -28.55 -5.25 6.35
CA ASP A 239 -29.90 -4.72 6.58
C ASP A 239 -30.70 -4.77 5.26
N PRO A 240 -31.81 -5.52 5.19
CA PRO A 240 -32.57 -5.71 3.97
C PRO A 240 -33.15 -4.42 3.37
N ILE A 241 -33.49 -3.43 4.20
CA ILE A 241 -34.03 -2.14 3.75
C ILE A 241 -32.91 -1.35 3.08
N LYS A 242 -31.74 -1.25 3.73
CA LYS A 242 -30.57 -0.57 3.15
C LYS A 242 -30.05 -1.27 1.89
N ALA A 243 -30.14 -2.59 1.85
CA ALA A 243 -29.77 -3.37 0.67
C ALA A 243 -30.71 -3.10 -0.51
N ALA A 244 -32.03 -3.03 -0.26
CA ALA A 244 -33.02 -2.68 -1.27
C ALA A 244 -32.83 -1.24 -1.81
N GLU A 245 -32.33 -0.31 -0.98
CA GLU A 245 -31.92 1.04 -1.38
C GLU A 245 -30.59 1.09 -2.17
N GLY A 246 -29.98 -0.07 -2.47
CA GLY A 246 -28.70 -0.15 -3.19
C GLY A 246 -27.48 0.30 -2.37
N ARG A 247 -27.61 0.45 -1.05
CA ARG A 247 -26.51 0.91 -0.21
C ARG A 247 -25.48 -0.21 -0.03
N THR A 248 -24.21 0.18 -0.08
CA THR A 248 -23.07 -0.73 0.07
C THR A 248 -22.17 -0.36 1.24
N LYS A 249 -21.50 -1.36 1.80
CA LYS A 249 -20.46 -1.24 2.81
C LYS A 249 -19.17 -1.89 2.33
N LEU A 250 -18.06 -1.52 2.98
CA LEU A 250 -16.76 -2.13 2.76
C LEU A 250 -16.51 -3.21 3.80
N VAL A 251 -15.99 -4.36 3.36
CA VAL A 251 -15.56 -5.47 4.20
C VAL A 251 -14.24 -6.02 3.70
N GLY A 252 -13.48 -6.63 4.60
CA GLY A 252 -12.20 -7.24 4.26
C GLY A 252 -12.32 -8.66 3.70
N ASP A 253 -11.17 -9.27 3.47
CA ASP A 253 -11.05 -10.67 3.07
C ASP A 253 -11.25 -11.63 4.24
N VAL A 254 -11.11 -11.14 5.48
CA VAL A 254 -11.29 -11.88 6.71
C VAL A 254 -12.68 -11.62 7.29
N HIS A 255 -13.30 -12.66 7.84
CA HIS A 255 -14.55 -12.52 8.59
C HIS A 255 -14.28 -11.87 9.95
N TYR A 256 -14.21 -10.54 9.97
CA TYR A 256 -13.76 -9.72 11.10
C TYR A 256 -14.34 -10.12 12.47
N LYS A 257 -15.67 -10.34 12.55
CA LYS A 257 -16.32 -10.70 13.83
C LYS A 257 -15.84 -12.04 14.41
N GLU A 258 -15.53 -13.00 13.54
CA GLU A 258 -15.02 -14.31 13.97
C GLU A 258 -13.56 -14.20 14.36
N ALA A 259 -12.77 -13.49 13.56
CA ALA A 259 -11.35 -13.26 13.82
C ALA A 259 -11.11 -12.52 15.15
N LEU A 260 -11.97 -11.56 15.53
CA LEU A 260 -11.90 -10.86 16.82
C LEU A 260 -11.92 -11.80 18.04
N GLN A 261 -12.50 -13.00 17.92
CA GLN A 261 -12.60 -13.96 19.02
C GLN A 261 -11.37 -14.87 19.13
N VAL A 262 -10.52 -14.91 18.11
CA VAL A 262 -9.42 -15.88 17.96
C VAL A 262 -8.05 -15.20 17.86
N ALA A 263 -7.95 -14.15 17.06
CA ALA A 263 -6.71 -13.43 16.82
C ALA A 263 -6.19 -12.73 18.08
N GLY A 264 -4.87 -12.55 18.16
CA GLY A 264 -4.24 -11.67 19.14
C GLY A 264 -4.41 -10.20 18.75
N SER A 265 -4.33 -9.91 17.46
CA SER A 265 -4.54 -8.57 16.89
C SER A 265 -5.07 -8.63 15.46
N ILE A 266 -5.84 -7.63 15.03
CA ILE A 266 -6.41 -7.57 13.68
C ILE A 266 -6.59 -6.13 13.17
N THR A 267 -6.33 -5.91 11.88
CA THR A 267 -6.69 -4.66 11.20
C THR A 267 -8.19 -4.60 10.84
N PRO A 268 -8.90 -3.50 11.11
CA PRO A 268 -10.28 -3.34 10.66
C PRO A 268 -10.35 -3.01 9.17
N VAL A 269 -11.47 -3.35 8.54
CA VAL A 269 -11.80 -2.91 7.18
C VAL A 269 -13.20 -2.27 7.18
N PRO A 270 -13.34 -0.98 6.82
CA PRO A 270 -12.26 -0.01 6.55
C PRO A 270 -11.52 0.41 7.83
N GLY A 271 -10.43 1.18 7.69
CA GLY A 271 -9.71 1.79 8.82
C GLY A 271 -8.36 1.15 9.17
N GLY A 272 -7.99 0.05 8.49
CA GLY A 272 -6.69 -0.59 8.63
C GLY A 272 -5.74 -0.20 7.50
N VAL A 273 -5.34 -1.20 6.71
CA VAL A 273 -4.27 -1.12 5.69
C VAL A 273 -4.44 0.03 4.70
N GLY A 274 -5.66 0.30 4.23
CA GLY A 274 -5.92 1.33 3.22
C GLY A 274 -5.49 2.74 3.64
N LEU A 275 -5.46 3.04 4.95
CA LEU A 275 -5.02 4.35 5.46
C LEU A 275 -3.50 4.54 5.40
N MET A 276 -2.73 3.45 5.29
CA MET A 276 -1.27 3.50 5.22
C MET A 276 -0.76 3.92 3.84
N THR A 277 -1.52 3.65 2.78
CA THR A 277 -1.07 3.84 1.39
C THR A 277 -0.57 5.26 1.13
N VAL A 278 -1.34 6.29 1.53
CA VAL A 278 -0.92 7.69 1.33
C VAL A 278 0.28 8.04 2.23
N ALA A 279 0.29 7.59 3.48
CA ALA A 279 1.40 7.90 4.38
C ALA A 279 2.74 7.31 3.88
N VAL A 280 2.70 6.09 3.36
CA VAL A 280 3.88 5.43 2.78
C VAL A 280 4.29 6.05 1.45
N LEU A 281 3.35 6.50 0.61
CA LEU A 281 3.67 7.23 -0.61
C LEU A 281 4.56 8.46 -0.33
N LEU A 282 4.22 9.22 0.72
CA LEU A 282 5.02 10.37 1.14
C LEU A 282 6.39 9.93 1.68
N GLN A 283 6.44 8.87 2.49
CA GLN A 283 7.69 8.30 2.99
C GLN A 283 8.62 7.85 1.84
N ASN A 284 8.06 7.16 0.84
CA ASN A 284 8.80 6.75 -0.35
C ASN A 284 9.30 7.97 -1.13
N THR A 285 8.54 9.06 -1.18
CA THR A 285 8.97 10.32 -1.82
C THR A 285 10.17 10.94 -1.10
N VAL A 286 10.18 10.95 0.24
CA VAL A 286 11.36 11.39 1.01
C VAL A 286 12.57 10.49 0.71
N THR A 287 12.35 9.17 0.72
CA THR A 287 13.39 8.17 0.44
C THR A 287 13.99 8.36 -0.95
N ALA A 288 13.14 8.57 -1.97
CA ALA A 288 13.54 8.84 -3.34
C ALA A 288 14.38 10.13 -3.43
N ALA A 289 13.93 11.21 -2.79
CA ALA A 289 14.65 12.47 -2.77
C ALA A 289 16.05 12.34 -2.13
N LYS A 290 16.16 11.65 -0.98
CA LYS A 290 17.44 11.40 -0.33
C LYS A 290 18.39 10.62 -1.24
N ARG A 291 17.92 9.52 -1.83
CA ARG A 291 18.73 8.67 -2.72
C ARG A 291 19.23 9.42 -3.95
N GLN A 292 18.35 10.17 -4.62
CA GLN A 292 18.70 10.98 -5.80
C GLN A 292 19.71 12.08 -5.46
N ALA A 293 19.70 12.59 -4.22
CA ALA A 293 20.67 13.56 -3.72
C ALA A 293 21.94 12.95 -3.09
N GLY A 294 22.08 11.62 -3.06
CA GLY A 294 23.21 10.94 -2.41
C GLY A 294 23.24 11.07 -0.88
N ILE A 295 22.09 11.35 -0.26
CA ILE A 295 21.91 11.44 1.19
C ILE A 295 21.51 10.06 1.71
N GLU A 296 22.08 9.65 2.85
CA GLU A 296 21.75 8.39 3.49
C GLU A 296 20.24 8.33 3.84
N ALA A 297 19.56 7.29 3.36
CA ALA A 297 18.09 7.20 3.32
C ALA A 297 17.47 6.67 4.61
#